data_AF-A0A642UIS8-F1
#
_entry.id   AF-A0A642UIS8-F1
#
_cell.length_a   1.000
_cell.length_b   1.000
_cell.length_c   1.000
_cell.angle_alpha   90.00
_cell.angle_beta   90.00
_cell.angle_gamma   90.00
#
_symmetry.space_group_name_H-M   'P 1'
#
loop_
_entity.id
_entity.type
_entity.pdbx_description
1 polymer ?
#
loop_
_entity_poly.entity_id
_entity_poly.type
_entity_poly.pdbx_seq_one_letter_code
_entity_poly.pdbx_strand_id
1 'polypeptide(L)' 'MHASRILLQAAAKKQAKKTPVPVELYPLFAAVGVAIASGCFFTYRHFAHDQQLRLWENPNLSKLDEVLNENTEKKE' A
#
# COMPACT_ATOMS: atom_id res chain seq x y z
N MET A 1 -19.25 -42.95 24.41
CA MET A 1 -18.93 -41.53 24.66
C MET A 1 -17.97 -40.93 23.62
N HIS A 2 -18.11 -41.25 22.33
CA HIS A 2 -17.23 -40.74 21.27
C HIS A 2 -17.87 -39.58 20.49
N ALA A 3 -19.18 -39.67 20.22
CA ALA A 3 -19.95 -38.64 19.52
C ALA A 3 -19.94 -37.27 20.24
N SER A 4 -20.02 -37.27 21.58
CA SER A 4 -19.98 -36.04 22.39
C SER A 4 -18.65 -35.29 22.27
N ARG A 5 -17.53 -35.99 22.13
CA ARG A 5 -16.19 -35.39 21.95
C ARG A 5 -16.06 -34.70 20.58
N ILE A 6 -16.62 -35.31 19.54
CA ILE A 6 -16.60 -34.74 18.18
C ILE A 6 -17.42 -33.44 18.14
N LEU A 7 -18.60 -33.43 18.78
CA LEU A 7 -19.44 -32.23 18.86
C LEU A 7 -18.77 -31.10 19.65
N LEU A 8 -18.09 -31.42 20.75
CA LEU A 8 -17.36 -30.43 21.57
C LEU A 8 -16.16 -29.83 20.81
N GLN A 9 -15.42 -30.65 20.06
CA GLN A 9 -14.33 -30.17 19.21
C GLN A 9 -14.83 -29.32 18.02
N ALA A 10 -15.99 -29.65 17.44
CA ALA A 10 -16.61 -28.85 16.39
C ALA A 10 -17.10 -27.50 16.92
N ALA A 11 -17.64 -27.45 18.14
CA ALA A 11 -18.04 -26.21 18.81
C ALA A 11 -16.83 -25.33 19.18
N ALA A 12 -15.74 -25.93 19.67
CA ALA A 12 -14.49 -25.22 19.98
C ALA A 12 -13.81 -24.62 18.74
N LYS A 13 -13.94 -25.27 17.57
CA LYS A 13 -13.46 -24.73 16.28
C LYS A 13 -14.34 -23.60 15.73
N LYS A 14 -15.64 -23.57 16.09
CA LYS A 14 -16.61 -22.54 15.67
C LYS A 14 -16.65 -21.31 16.57
N GLN A 15 -16.10 -21.39 17.79
CA GLN A 15 -15.83 -20.20 18.56
C GLN A 15 -14.69 -19.46 17.87
N ALA A 16 -15.06 -18.48 17.03
CA ALA A 16 -14.14 -17.50 16.50
C ALA A 16 -13.27 -17.05 17.68
N LYS A 17 -11.95 -17.29 17.57
CA LYS A 17 -10.98 -16.86 18.57
C LYS A 17 -11.25 -15.38 18.81
N LYS A 18 -11.95 -15.06 19.91
CA LYS A 18 -12.09 -13.69 20.37
C LYS A 18 -10.67 -13.30 20.70
N THR A 19 -10.01 -12.62 19.78
CA THR A 19 -8.69 -12.05 20.02
C THR A 19 -8.88 -11.15 21.24
N PRO A 20 -8.25 -11.46 22.39
CA PRO A 20 -8.41 -10.65 23.58
C PRO A 20 -7.53 -9.41 23.40
N VAL A 21 -7.88 -8.57 22.43
CA VAL A 21 -7.23 -7.28 22.26
C VAL A 21 -7.81 -6.37 23.34
N PRO A 22 -7.01 -5.94 24.32
CA PRO A 22 -7.49 -5.05 25.35
C PRO A 22 -7.94 -3.73 24.72
N VAL A 23 -9.07 -3.22 25.20
CA VAL A 23 -9.80 -2.09 24.62
C VAL A 23 -8.95 -0.80 24.63
N GLU A 24 -8.02 -0.72 25.58
CA GLU A 24 -7.08 0.38 25.76
C GLU A 24 -6.07 0.51 24.61
N LEU A 25 -5.83 -0.55 23.82
CA LEU A 25 -4.90 -0.51 22.69
C LEU A 25 -5.54 -0.06 21.38
N TYR A 26 -6.88 -0.01 21.28
CA TYR A 26 -7.57 0.50 20.11
C TYR A 26 -7.12 1.90 19.62
N PRO A 27 -6.85 2.90 20.49
CA PRO A 27 -6.31 4.18 20.02
C PRO A 27 -4.95 4.04 19.32
N LEU A 28 -4.08 3.14 19.79
CA LEU A 28 -2.78 2.90 19.17
C LEU A 28 -2.94 2.22 17.81
N PHE A 29 -3.84 1.23 17.69
CA PHE A 29 -4.15 0.59 16.40
C PHE A 29 -4.83 1.56 15.42
N ALA A 30 -5.69 2.45 15.90
CA ALA A 30 -6.30 3.49 15.07
C ALA A 30 -5.24 4.46 14.54
N ALA A 31 -4.32 4.91 15.40
CA ALA A 31 -3.22 5.78 14.98
C ALA A 31 -2.33 5.11 13.91
N VAL A 32 -1.97 3.84 14.10
CA VAL A 32 -1.20 3.07 13.11
C VAL A 32 -1.98 2.90 11.80
N GLY A 33 -3.29 2.61 11.88
CA GLY A 33 -4.14 2.51 10.70
C GLY A 33 -4.24 3.81 9.91
N VAL A 34 -4.41 4.94 10.60
CA VAL A 34 -4.41 6.28 9.98
C VAL A 34 -3.05 6.59 9.35
N ALA A 35 -1.95 6.25 10.02
CA ALA A 35 -0.61 6.45 9.49
C ALA A 35 -0.40 5.66 8.19
N ILE A 36 -0.76 4.38 8.16
CA ILE A 36 -0.64 3.55 6.95
C ILE A 36 -1.55 4.07 5.82
N ALA A 37 -2.81 4.37 6.11
CA ALA A 37 -3.75 4.88 5.11
C ALA A 37 -3.29 6.21 4.52
N SER A 38 -2.82 7.14 5.36
CA SER A 38 -2.26 8.41 4.92
C SER A 38 -0.98 8.21 4.10
N GLY A 39 -0.08 7.33 4.54
CA GLY A 39 1.14 6.99 3.82
C GLY A 39 0.84 6.47 2.42
N CYS A 40 -0.08 5.52 2.28
CA CYS A 40 -0.50 5.00 0.99
C CYS A 40 -1.14 6.09 0.10
N PHE A 41 -2.04 6.90 0.66
CA PHE A 41 -2.71 7.98 -0.09
C PHE A 41 -1.72 9.03 -0.59
N PHE A 42 -0.84 9.53 0.27
CA PHE A 42 0.16 10.53 -0.09
C PHE A 42 1.21 9.98 -1.04
N THR A 43 1.67 8.74 -0.84
CA THR A 43 2.63 8.09 -1.73
C THR A 43 2.04 7.88 -3.12
N TYR A 44 0.79 7.40 -3.20
CA TYR A 44 0.10 7.25 -4.48
C TYR A 44 -0.10 8.60 -5.17
N ARG A 45 -0.60 9.62 -4.44
CA ARG A 45 -0.80 10.96 -4.99
C ARG A 45 0.52 11.59 -5.46
N HIS A 46 1.60 11.40 -4.70
CA HIS A 46 2.93 11.89 -5.05
C HIS A 46 3.38 11.21 -6.34
N PHE A 47 3.39 9.88 -6.43
CA PHE A 47 3.84 9.19 -7.65
C PHE A 47 2.93 9.37 -8.87
N ALA A 48 1.62 9.58 -8.68
CA ALA A 48 0.70 9.78 -9.80
C ALA A 48 0.81 11.18 -10.43
N HIS A 49 1.23 12.18 -9.66
CA HIS A 49 1.30 13.57 -10.11
C HIS A 49 2.72 14.14 -10.16
N ASP A 50 3.70 13.41 -9.64
CA ASP A 50 5.10 13.79 -9.76
C ASP A 50 5.56 13.61 -11.20
N GLN A 51 5.80 14.74 -11.85
CA GLN A 51 6.29 14.80 -13.22
C GLN A 51 7.80 14.53 -13.29
N GLN A 52 8.51 14.32 -12.19
CA GLN A 52 9.95 14.09 -12.23
C GLN A 52 10.33 12.61 -12.41
N LEU A 53 9.47 11.66 -12.00
CA LEU A 53 9.73 10.22 -12.09
C LEU A 53 8.88 9.56 -13.18
N ARG A 54 9.55 9.01 -14.21
CA ARG A 54 8.92 8.32 -15.35
C ARG A 54 8.46 6.91 -14.95
N LEU A 55 7.36 6.79 -14.21
CA LEU A 55 6.85 5.50 -13.72
C LEU A 55 5.91 4.79 -14.71
N TRP A 56 5.23 5.52 -15.58
CA TRP A 56 4.42 4.92 -16.65
C TRP A 56 4.27 5.88 -17.85
N GLU A 57 4.68 5.40 -19.03
CA GLU A 57 4.40 5.89 -20.40
C GLU A 57 4.11 7.39 -20.59
N ASN A 58 4.98 8.28 -20.08
CA ASN A 58 4.94 9.70 -20.41
C ASN A 58 6.12 10.08 -21.33
N PRO A 59 5.91 10.17 -22.66
CA PRO A 59 6.96 10.48 -23.63
C PRO A 59 7.49 11.92 -23.51
N ASN A 60 6.70 12.85 -22.97
CA ASN A 60 7.02 14.29 -22.90
C ASN A 60 7.99 14.66 -21.77
N LEU A 61 8.40 13.72 -20.93
CA LEU A 61 9.35 13.93 -19.83
C LEU A 61 10.79 13.49 -20.15
N SER A 62 11.00 12.99 -21.36
CA SER A 62 12.33 12.61 -21.80
C SER A 62 13.13 13.88 -22.11
N LYS A 63 14.22 14.14 -21.37
CA LYS A 63 15.28 15.09 -21.77
C LYS A 63 15.94 14.75 -23.12
N LEU A 64 15.46 13.72 -23.79
CA LEU A 64 15.92 13.27 -25.09
C LEU A 64 15.78 14.37 -26.15
N ASP A 65 14.68 15.15 -26.13
CA ASP A 65 14.50 16.25 -27.09
C ASP A 65 15.50 17.38 -26.86
N GLU A 66 15.80 17.69 -25.59
CA GLU A 66 16.83 18.67 -25.21
C GLU A 66 18.22 18.23 -25.69
N VAL A 67 18.58 16.96 -25.48
CA VAL A 67 19.86 16.38 -25.93
C VAL A 67 19.93 16.23 -27.46
N LEU A 68 18.83 15.87 -28.13
CA LEU A 68 18.80 15.77 -29.59
C LEU A 68 18.99 17.14 -30.21
N ASN A 69 18.26 18.15 -29.74
CA ASN A 69 18.35 19.52 -30.24
C ASN A 69 19.76 20.10 -30.04
N GLU A 70 20.37 19.86 -28.86
CA GLU A 70 21.73 20.31 -28.56
C GLU A 70 22.80 19.64 -29.46
N ASN A 71 22.55 18.42 -29.95
CA ASN A 71 23.44 17.74 -30.89
C ASN A 71 23.22 18.17 -32.36
N THR A 72 22.03 18.62 -32.73
CA THR A 72 21.77 19.21 -34.06
C THR A 72 22.34 20.62 -34.16
N GLU A 73 22.18 21.47 -33.14
CA GLU A 73 22.71 22.84 -33.15
C GLU A 73 24.24 22.89 -33.09
N LYS A 74 24.90 21.91 -32.46
CA LYS A 74 26.38 21.80 -32.44
C LYS A 74 26.99 21.26 -33.74
N LYS A 75 26.18 20.80 -34.69
CA LYS A 75 26.62 20.24 -35.97
C LYS A 75 26.50 21.22 -37.15
N GLU A 76 25.88 22.37 -36.95
CA GLU A 76 25.95 23.53 -37.86
C GLU A 76 27.08 24.49 -37.44
#